data_AF-A0A7V2RR03-F1
#
_entry.id   AF-A0A7V2RR03-F1
#
_cell.length_a   1.000
_cell.length_b   1.000
_cell.length_c   1.000
_cell.angle_alpha   90.00
_cell.angle_beta   90.00
_cell.angle_gamma   90.00
#
_symmetry.space_group_name_H-M   'P 1'
#
loop_
_entity.id
_entity.type
_entity.pdbx_description
1 polymer ?
#
loop_
_entity_poly.entity_id
_entity_poly.type
_entity_poly.pdbx_seq_one_letter_code
_entity_poly.pdbx_strand_id
1 'polypeptide(L)'
;MPYDILDTPEKNLKKIKAKLNKNGITNTYEKKGWLIVKESEAVQVKVEHTGQQYKIKPLFPSIGNPVQIIATIILWILFNYFNVPLSVVFAILLGQVISYGVNYPKIDKLKKRVLDIMHQ
;
A
#
# COMPACT_ATOMS: atom_id res chain seq x y z
N MET A 1 0.06 -36.82 20.31
CA MET A 1 0.88 -35.72 19.78
C MET A 1 0.15 -34.43 20.10
N PRO A 2 0.68 -33.55 20.98
CA PRO A 2 -0.01 -32.30 21.27
C PRO A 2 0.07 -31.42 20.00
N TYR A 3 -1.08 -31.02 19.50
CA TYR A 3 -1.17 -30.00 18.45
C TYR A 3 -0.55 -28.71 19.03
N ASP A 4 0.43 -28.13 18.33
CA ASP A 4 0.98 -26.82 18.62
C ASP A 4 -0.09 -25.75 18.36
N ILE A 5 -0.91 -25.46 19.37
CA ILE A 5 -1.97 -24.44 19.33
C ILE A 5 -1.39 -23.02 19.46
N LEU A 6 -0.07 -22.83 19.31
CA LEU A 6 0.63 -21.58 19.68
C LEU A 6 1.36 -20.88 18.52
N ASP A 7 0.93 -21.11 17.29
CA ASP A 7 1.23 -20.23 16.15
C ASP A 7 0.03 -19.32 15.85
N THR A 8 -0.44 -18.61 16.86
CA THR A 8 -1.44 -17.56 16.65
C THR A 8 -0.87 -16.52 15.68
N PRO A 9 -1.65 -16.04 14.69
CA PRO A 9 -1.19 -15.08 13.70
C PRO A 9 -0.58 -13.84 14.34
N GLU A 10 -1.03 -13.44 15.52
CA GLU A 10 -0.46 -12.34 16.32
C GLU A 10 1.01 -12.56 16.73
N LYS A 11 1.39 -13.79 17.11
CA LYS A 11 2.77 -14.13 17.49
C LYS A 11 3.69 -14.06 16.26
N ASN A 12 3.18 -14.46 15.10
CA ASN A 12 3.90 -14.36 13.82
C ASN A 12 4.02 -12.91 13.32
N LEU A 13 2.97 -12.10 13.46
CA LEU A 13 3.03 -10.67 13.13
C LEU A 13 4.07 -9.93 14.00
N LYS A 14 4.16 -10.25 15.30
CA LYS A 14 5.19 -9.70 16.19
C LYS A 14 6.61 -10.12 15.78
N LYS A 15 6.82 -11.39 15.37
CA LYS A 15 8.11 -11.85 14.83
C LYS A 15 8.49 -11.10 13.54
N ILE A 16 7.55 -10.94 12.61
CA ILE A 16 7.76 -10.21 11.35
C ILE A 16 8.09 -8.75 11.66
N LYS A 17 7.36 -8.11 12.58
CA LYS A 17 7.63 -6.74 13.03
C LYS A 17 9.06 -6.59 13.58
N ALA A 18 9.48 -7.52 14.44
CA ALA A 18 10.84 -7.51 14.98
C ALA A 18 11.90 -7.69 13.89
N LYS A 19 11.65 -8.55 12.89
CA LYS A 19 12.54 -8.79 11.75
C LYS A 19 12.64 -7.57 10.83
N LEU A 20 11.52 -6.90 10.56
CA LEU A 20 11.48 -5.66 9.79
C LEU A 20 12.21 -4.52 10.51
N ASN A 21 12.00 -4.36 11.83
CA ASN A 21 12.71 -3.37 12.64
C ASN A 21 14.23 -3.61 12.63
N LYS A 22 14.68 -4.88 12.74
CA LYS A 22 16.11 -5.23 12.67
C LYS A 22 16.74 -4.87 11.33
N ASN A 23 15.96 -4.86 10.25
CA ASN A 23 16.40 -4.48 8.90
C ASN A 23 16.15 -2.99 8.58
N GLY A 24 15.93 -2.15 9.60
CA GLY A 24 15.80 -0.70 9.44
C GLY A 24 14.41 -0.22 9.03
N ILE A 25 13.39 -1.10 8.98
CA ILE A 25 12.00 -0.74 8.68
C ILE A 25 11.24 -0.60 9.99
N THR A 26 11.26 0.61 10.56
CA THR A 26 10.72 0.92 11.90
C THR A 26 9.25 1.34 11.89
N ASN A 27 8.77 1.89 10.79
CA ASN A 27 7.41 2.42 10.65
C ASN A 27 6.41 1.31 10.30
N THR A 28 6.14 0.44 11.27
CA THR A 28 5.23 -0.70 11.15
C THR A 28 4.08 -0.65 12.16
N TYR A 29 2.85 -0.76 11.66
CA TYR A 29 1.62 -0.68 12.46
C TYR A 29 0.77 -1.93 12.28
N GLU A 30 0.28 -2.49 13.38
CA GLU A 30 -0.63 -3.62 13.34
C GLU A 30 -2.08 -3.11 13.35
N LYS A 31 -2.91 -3.63 12.45
CA LYS A 31 -4.34 -3.32 12.39
C LYS A 31 -5.08 -4.62 12.13
N LYS A 32 -6.08 -5.00 12.94
CA LYS A 32 -7.04 -6.11 12.70
C LYS A 32 -6.46 -7.37 12.00
N GLY A 33 -5.31 -7.90 12.42
CA GLY A 33 -4.69 -9.11 11.83
C GLY A 33 -3.78 -8.88 10.61
N TRP A 34 -3.43 -7.63 10.29
CA TRP A 34 -2.54 -7.25 9.20
C TRP A 34 -1.42 -6.35 9.73
N LEU A 35 -0.22 -6.47 9.18
CA LEU A 35 0.89 -5.55 9.46
C LEU A 35 1.02 -4.56 8.30
N ILE A 36 0.86 -3.27 8.59
CA ILE A 36 1.04 -2.19 7.64
C ILE A 36 2.46 -1.64 7.81
N VAL A 37 3.26 -1.77 6.76
CA VAL A 37 4.61 -1.22 6.69
C VAL A 37 4.56 0.08 5.92
N LYS A 38 5.01 1.17 6.52
CA LYS A 38 5.05 2.50 5.90
C LYS A 38 6.49 2.96 5.75
N GLU A 39 6.82 3.52 4.60
CA GLU A 39 8.08 4.26 4.41
C GLU A 39 7.80 5.77 4.40
N SER A 40 6.63 6.17 3.92
CA SER A 40 6.10 7.54 4.00
C SER A 40 4.56 7.53 3.96
N GLU A 41 3.91 8.68 4.10
CA GLU A 41 2.45 8.77 3.95
C GLU A 41 1.96 8.24 2.59
N ALA A 42 2.76 8.45 1.54
CA ALA A 42 2.44 8.03 0.18
C ALA A 42 2.90 6.61 -0.18
N VAL A 43 3.74 5.97 0.66
CA VAL A 43 4.36 4.67 0.34
C VAL A 43 4.10 3.70 1.48
N GLN A 44 3.10 2.84 1.30
CA GLN A 44 2.65 1.88 2.30
C GLN A 44 2.40 0.50 1.66
N VAL A 45 2.70 -0.56 2.40
CA VAL A 45 2.38 -1.94 2.00
C VAL A 45 1.72 -2.68 3.16
N LYS A 46 0.76 -3.52 2.82
CA LYS A 46 0.01 -4.36 3.75
C LYS A 46 0.58 -5.77 3.66
N VAL A 47 0.99 -6.31 4.80
CA VAL A 47 1.47 -7.68 4.95
C VAL A 47 0.39 -8.47 5.70
N GLU A 48 -0.09 -9.53 5.06
CA GLU A 48 -1.04 -10.48 5.61
C GLU A 48 -0.36 -11.84 5.78
N HIS A 49 -0.62 -12.49 6.90
CA HIS A 49 -0.23 -13.87 7.13
C HIS A 49 -1.45 -14.77 6.95
N THR A 50 -1.52 -15.49 5.82
CA THR A 50 -2.60 -16.45 5.56
C THR A 50 -2.01 -17.85 5.51
N GLY A 51 -2.12 -18.61 6.60
CA GLY A 51 -1.58 -19.97 6.68
C GLY A 51 -0.04 -19.99 6.62
N GLN A 52 0.53 -20.64 5.59
CA GLN A 52 1.98 -20.77 5.36
C GLN A 52 2.57 -19.72 4.40
N GLN A 53 1.78 -18.76 3.90
CA GLN A 53 2.23 -17.77 2.91
C GLN A 53 2.01 -16.32 3.36
N TYR A 54 2.99 -15.48 3.06
CA TYR A 54 2.92 -14.03 3.27
C TYR A 54 2.35 -13.35 2.02
N LYS A 55 1.18 -12.71 2.14
CA LYS A 55 0.61 -11.88 1.07
C LYS A 55 0.95 -10.41 1.31
N ILE A 56 1.77 -9.84 0.44
CA ILE A 56 2.10 -8.41 0.46
C ILE A 56 1.27 -7.70 -0.60
N LYS A 57 0.38 -6.81 -0.17
CA LYS A 57 -0.44 -5.97 -1.05
C LYS A 57 0.03 -4.51 -0.95
N PRO A 58 0.26 -3.81 -2.08
CA PRO A 58 0.52 -2.38 -2.05
C PRO A 58 -0.71 -1.66 -1.50
N LEU A 59 -0.50 -0.72 -0.59
CA LEU A 59 -1.54 0.15 -0.08
C LEU A 59 -1.28 1.53 -0.67
N PHE A 60 -1.99 1.84 -1.74
CA PHE A 60 -1.85 3.15 -2.40
C PHE A 60 -2.42 4.25 -1.49
N PRO A 61 -1.77 5.43 -1.44
CA PRO A 61 -2.31 6.58 -0.73
C PRO A 61 -3.64 7.01 -1.35
N SER A 62 -4.46 7.70 -0.54
CA SER A 62 -5.76 8.21 -1.00
C SER A 62 -5.64 9.16 -2.19
N ILE A 63 -4.49 9.81 -2.38
CA ILE A 63 -4.18 10.68 -3.52
C ILE A 63 -3.48 9.86 -4.61
N GLY A 64 -4.11 9.75 -5.79
CA GLY A 64 -3.60 8.94 -6.89
C GLY A 64 -4.06 7.47 -6.85
N ASN A 65 -5.09 7.17 -6.04
CA ASN A 65 -5.77 5.88 -6.09
C ASN A 65 -6.43 5.70 -7.47
N PRO A 66 -6.27 4.53 -8.14
CA PRO A 66 -6.97 4.22 -9.39
C PRO A 66 -8.48 4.53 -9.36
N VAL A 67 -9.14 4.30 -8.22
CA VAL A 67 -10.57 4.62 -8.03
C VAL A 67 -10.82 6.13 -8.13
N GLN A 68 -9.93 6.95 -7.57
CA GLN A 68 -10.03 8.41 -7.64
C GLN A 68 -9.75 8.90 -9.08
N ILE A 69 -8.80 8.27 -9.78
CA ILE A 69 -8.52 8.59 -11.19
C ILE A 69 -9.77 8.31 -12.04
N ILE A 70 -10.40 7.14 -11.87
CA ILE A 70 -11.65 6.78 -12.57
C ILE A 70 -12.77 7.76 -12.21
N ALA A 71 -12.95 8.10 -10.93
CA ALA A 71 -13.93 9.09 -10.51
C ALA A 71 -13.67 10.47 -11.15
N THR A 72 -12.41 10.87 -11.28
CA THR A 72 -12.02 12.13 -11.92
C THR A 72 -12.33 12.11 -13.42
N ILE A 73 -12.14 10.98 -14.10
CA ILE A 73 -12.51 10.79 -15.52
C ILE A 73 -14.02 10.84 -15.72
N ILE A 74 -14.80 10.19 -14.85
CA ILE A 74 -16.27 10.25 -14.91
C ILE A 74 -16.76 11.68 -14.67
N LEU A 75 -16.18 12.35 -13.70
CA LEU A 75 -16.47 13.75 -13.40
C LEU A 75 -16.08 14.67 -14.57
N TRP A 76 -15.00 14.37 -15.30
CA TRP A 76 -14.61 15.07 -16.51
C TRP A 76 -15.64 14.95 -17.64
N ILE A 77 -16.18 13.74 -17.87
CA ILE A 77 -17.23 13.51 -18.86
C ILE A 77 -18.49 14.31 -18.52
N LEU A 78 -18.88 14.31 -17.24
CA LEU A 78 -19.98 15.13 -16.72
C LEU A 78 -19.69 16.64 -16.85
N PHE A 79 -18.48 17.09 -16.55
CA PHE A 79 -18.10 18.50 -16.66
C PHE A 79 -18.05 19.01 -18.09
N ASN A 80 -17.68 18.16 -19.05
CA ASN A 80 -17.79 18.47 -20.48
C ASN A 80 -19.25 18.71 -20.87
N TYR A 81 -20.19 17.92 -20.34
CA TYR A 81 -21.63 18.14 -20.50
C TYR A 81 -22.12 19.46 -19.88
N PHE A 82 -21.48 19.95 -18.80
CA PHE A 82 -21.80 21.21 -18.12
C PHE A 82 -20.93 22.42 -18.53
N ASN A 83 -20.11 22.30 -19.60
CA ASN A 83 -19.32 23.40 -20.18
C ASN A 83 -18.25 24.01 -19.24
N VAL A 84 -17.65 23.20 -18.35
CA VAL A 84 -16.58 23.64 -17.44
C VAL A 84 -15.22 23.66 -18.17
N PRO A 85 -14.34 24.66 -17.92
CA PRO A 85 -13.08 24.82 -18.64
C PRO A 85 -12.15 23.59 -18.49
N LEU A 86 -11.79 23.01 -19.64
CA LEU A 86 -10.95 21.82 -19.79
C LEU A 86 -9.57 21.94 -19.10
N SER A 87 -9.02 23.16 -18.99
CA SER A 87 -7.70 23.42 -18.41
C SER A 87 -7.57 22.98 -16.96
N VAL A 88 -8.63 23.16 -16.15
CA VAL A 88 -8.63 22.77 -14.72
C VAL A 88 -8.54 21.25 -14.58
N VAL A 89 -9.22 20.51 -15.46
CA VAL A 89 -9.26 19.05 -15.37
C VAL A 89 -7.94 18.43 -15.82
N PHE A 90 -7.31 18.97 -16.86
CA PHE A 90 -5.96 18.55 -17.26
C PHE A 90 -4.93 18.76 -16.14
N ALA A 91 -5.00 19.88 -15.41
CA ALA A 91 -4.09 20.15 -14.30
C ALA A 91 -4.25 19.11 -13.15
N ILE A 92 -5.49 18.75 -12.83
CA ILE A 92 -5.78 17.74 -11.80
C ILE A 92 -5.29 16.35 -12.24
N LEU A 93 -5.60 15.95 -13.48
CA LEU A 93 -5.17 14.66 -14.03
C LEU A 93 -3.64 14.55 -14.10
N LEU A 94 -2.95 15.60 -14.56
CA LEU A 94 -1.49 15.64 -14.58
C LEU A 94 -0.88 15.49 -13.18
N GLY A 95 -1.41 16.20 -12.18
CA GLY A 95 -0.97 16.06 -10.80
C GLY A 95 -1.13 14.65 -10.25
N GLN A 96 -2.25 13.99 -10.57
CA GLN A 96 -2.51 12.60 -10.18
C GLN A 96 -1.57 11.61 -10.88
N VAL A 97 -1.33 11.76 -12.19
CA VAL A 97 -0.44 10.90 -12.97
C VAL A 97 1.01 11.02 -12.49
N ILE A 98 1.49 12.25 -12.26
CA ILE A 98 2.85 12.49 -11.74
C ILE A 98 3.01 11.87 -10.35
N SER A 99 2.03 12.09 -9.46
CA SER A 99 2.04 11.49 -8.12
C SER A 99 2.09 9.95 -8.18
N TYR A 100 1.30 9.34 -9.07
CA TYR A 100 1.33 7.90 -9.29
C TYR A 100 2.70 7.43 -9.80
N GLY A 101 3.23 8.08 -10.83
CA GLY A 101 4.52 7.73 -11.44
C GLY A 101 5.70 7.82 -10.47
N VAL A 102 5.70 8.80 -9.56
CA VAL A 102 6.78 8.97 -8.56
C VAL A 102 6.65 7.96 -7.41
N ASN A 103 5.42 7.66 -6.96
CA ASN A 103 5.19 6.82 -5.78
C ASN A 103 5.13 5.33 -6.11
N TYR A 104 4.69 4.94 -7.31
CA TYR A 104 4.61 3.54 -7.74
C TYR A 104 5.94 2.76 -7.64
N PRO A 105 7.08 3.24 -8.18
CA PRO A 105 8.35 2.52 -8.07
C PRO A 105 8.84 2.43 -6.61
N LYS A 106 8.51 3.41 -5.77
CA LYS A 106 8.85 3.39 -4.34
C LYS A 106 8.04 2.32 -3.60
N ILE A 107 6.75 2.20 -3.90
CA ILE A 107 5.89 1.14 -3.35
C ILE A 107 6.38 -0.24 -3.78
N ASP A 108 6.78 -0.43 -5.06
CA ASP A 108 7.30 -1.72 -5.52
C ASP A 108 8.66 -2.07 -4.88
N LYS A 109 9.54 -1.08 -4.69
CA LYS A 109 10.79 -1.27 -3.93
C LYS A 109 10.52 -1.67 -2.48
N LEU A 110 9.59 -0.99 -1.79
CA LEU A 110 9.22 -1.33 -0.43
C LEU A 110 8.63 -2.75 -0.36
N LYS A 111 7.75 -3.11 -1.30
CA LYS A 111 7.19 -4.46 -1.42
C LYS A 111 8.30 -5.51 -1.56
N LYS A 112 9.25 -5.28 -2.47
CA LYS A 112 10.39 -6.19 -2.68
C LYS A 112 11.27 -6.31 -1.45
N ARG A 113 11.62 -5.21 -0.79
CA ARG A 113 12.36 -5.23 0.48
C ARG A 113 11.67 -6.04 1.57
N VAL A 114 10.36 -5.83 1.75
CA VAL A 114 9.57 -6.56 2.74
C VAL A 114 9.50 -8.05 2.39
N LEU A 115 9.37 -8.39 1.11
CA LEU A 115 9.38 -9.78 0.64
C LEU A 115 10.73 -10.47 0.92
N ASP A 116 11.83 -9.78 0.62
CA ASP A 116 13.19 -10.27 0.79
C ASP A 116 13.49 -10.56 2.26
N ILE A 117 13.17 -9.62 3.16
CA ILE A 117 13.32 -9.79 4.61
C ILE A 117 12.48 -10.96 5.13
N MET A 118 11.31 -11.22 4.55
CA MET A 118 10.47 -12.34 4.97
C MET A 118 10.95 -13.70 4.47
N HIS A 119 11.69 -13.78 3.35
CA HIS A 119 12.27 -15.03 2.83
C HIS A 119 13.67 -15.35 3.36
N GLN A 120 14.36 -14.37 3.94
CA GLN A 120 15.65 -14.56 4.63
C GLN A 120 15.49 -15.33 5.96
#